data_AF-A0A5C6RQ53-F1
#
_entry.id   AF-A0A5C6RQ53-F1
#
_cell.length_a   1.000
_cell.length_b   1.000
_cell.length_c   1.000
_cell.angle_alpha   90.00
_cell.angle_beta   90.00
_cell.angle_gamma   90.00
#
_symmetry.space_group_name_H-M   'P 1'
#
loop_
_entity.id
_entity.type
_entity.pdbx_description
1 polymer ?
#
loop_
_entity_poly.entity_id
_entity_poly.type
_entity_poly.pdbx_seq_one_letter_code
_entity_poly.pdbx_strand_id
1 'polypeptide(L)'
;MKTEASYNKLITSISIILPIAVATLFGVRLPNVEPLSFLPPIYASTNGLTAIFLLLAVVAIKNGNRILHERLMKASLILSILFLLMYVAYHMTSDPTPFGGEGSIKYLYYFILISHIILSIAIIPLVLITYVKTLSNQFDKHKRIAKITFPLWLYVAVSGVVVYLMISPYY
;
A
#
# COMPACT_ATOMS: atom_id res chain seq x y z
N MET A 1 25.56 14.13 -1.03
CA MET A 1 24.34 13.95 -0.20
C MET A 1 23.24 14.84 -0.77
N LYS A 2 22.02 14.34 -1.02
CA LYS A 2 20.92 15.20 -1.52
C LYS A 2 20.49 16.20 -0.43
N THR A 3 20.13 17.41 -0.83
CA THR A 3 19.62 18.45 0.09
C THR A 3 18.18 18.12 0.52
N GLU A 4 17.72 18.64 1.66
CA GLU A 4 16.34 18.47 2.13
C GLU A 4 15.32 18.96 1.08
N ALA A 5 15.63 20.05 0.38
CA ALA A 5 14.84 20.55 -0.75
C ALA A 5 14.75 19.55 -1.92
N SER A 6 15.81 18.81 -2.21
CA SER A 6 15.81 17.77 -3.25
C SER A 6 14.90 16.60 -2.88
N TYR A 7 14.89 16.18 -1.61
CA TYR A 7 13.98 15.13 -1.15
C TYR A 7 12.52 15.59 -1.16
N ASN A 8 12.22 16.81 -0.72
CA ASN A 8 10.86 17.34 -0.73
C ASN A 8 10.28 17.38 -2.15
N LYS A 9 11.08 17.83 -3.13
CA LYS A 9 10.68 17.77 -4.55
C LYS A 9 10.36 16.33 -5.00
N LEU A 10 11.23 15.37 -4.67
CA LEU A 10 11.02 13.96 -5.01
C LEU A 10 9.74 13.40 -4.39
N ILE A 11 9.51 13.65 -3.09
CA ILE A 11 8.33 13.20 -2.36
C ILE A 11 7.07 13.76 -3.02
N THR A 12 7.04 15.07 -3.28
CA THR A 12 5.90 15.74 -3.93
C THR A 12 5.65 15.17 -5.32
N SER A 13 6.70 15.03 -6.13
CA SER A 13 6.56 14.46 -7.47
C SER A 13 6.01 13.03 -7.44
N ILE A 14 6.56 12.13 -6.61
CA ILE A 14 6.08 10.74 -6.54
C ILE A 14 4.64 10.69 -6.01
N SER A 15 4.32 11.49 -4.98
CA SER A 15 2.98 11.48 -4.36
C SER A 15 1.88 11.98 -5.29
N ILE A 16 2.22 12.74 -6.34
CA ILE A 16 1.29 13.21 -7.37
C ILE A 16 1.31 12.28 -8.58
N ILE A 17 2.49 11.95 -9.10
CA ILE A 17 2.65 11.16 -10.32
C ILE A 17 2.12 9.75 -10.13
N LEU A 18 2.38 9.11 -8.97
CA LEU A 18 2.03 7.71 -8.77
C LEU A 18 0.50 7.49 -8.80
N PRO A 19 -0.35 8.23 -8.05
CA PRO A 19 -1.80 8.09 -8.16
C PRO A 19 -2.34 8.41 -9.57
N ILE A 20 -1.80 9.45 -10.23
CA ILE A 20 -2.21 9.81 -11.60
C ILE A 20 -1.87 8.68 -12.57
N ALA A 21 -0.65 8.14 -12.52
CA ALA A 21 -0.24 7.05 -13.38
C ALA A 21 -1.13 5.82 -13.19
N VAL A 22 -1.44 5.44 -11.94
CA VAL A 22 -2.34 4.33 -11.63
C VAL A 22 -3.74 4.58 -12.20
N ALA A 23 -4.31 5.77 -11.97
CA ALA A 23 -5.63 6.14 -12.49
C ALA A 23 -5.68 6.10 -14.03
N THR A 24 -4.65 6.62 -14.69
CA THR A 24 -4.52 6.56 -16.16
C THR A 24 -4.43 5.13 -16.66
N LEU A 25 -3.63 4.28 -16.01
CA LEU A 25 -3.44 2.88 -16.41
C LEU A 25 -4.72 2.05 -16.28
N PHE A 26 -5.63 2.36 -15.36
CA PHE A 26 -6.95 1.71 -15.31
C PHE A 26 -7.85 2.04 -16.49
N GLY A 27 -7.60 3.16 -17.18
CA GLY A 27 -8.26 3.47 -18.45
C GLY A 27 -7.68 2.70 -19.63
N VAL A 28 -6.52 2.05 -19.48
CA VAL A 28 -5.84 1.32 -20.56
C VAL A 28 -6.21 -0.16 -20.48
N ARG A 29 -6.84 -0.68 -21.54
CA ARG A 29 -7.13 -2.10 -21.72
C ARG A 29 -6.14 -2.71 -22.70
N LEU A 30 -5.54 -3.84 -22.34
CA LEU A 30 -4.72 -4.63 -23.25
C LEU A 30 -5.61 -5.59 -24.03
N PRO A 31 -5.87 -5.36 -25.34
CA PRO A 31 -6.69 -6.27 -26.13
C PRO A 31 -5.97 -7.59 -26.37
N ASN A 32 -6.73 -8.69 -26.46
CA ASN A 32 -6.24 -10.03 -26.81
C ASN A 32 -5.20 -10.62 -25.83
N VAL A 33 -5.29 -10.30 -24.55
CA VAL A 33 -4.47 -10.89 -23.48
C VAL A 33 -5.37 -11.64 -22.51
N GLU A 34 -4.97 -12.85 -22.10
CA GLU A 34 -5.67 -13.61 -21.07
C GLU A 34 -5.69 -12.85 -19.73
N PRO A 35 -6.84 -12.77 -19.04
CA PRO A 35 -6.94 -12.12 -17.74
C PRO A 35 -5.98 -12.73 -16.73
N LEU A 36 -5.24 -11.89 -16.01
CA LEU A 36 -4.32 -12.33 -14.95
C LEU A 36 -5.07 -12.64 -13.64
N SER A 37 -6.13 -13.45 -13.70
CA SER A 37 -7.07 -13.75 -12.61
C SER A 37 -6.46 -14.50 -11.41
N PHE A 38 -5.22 -15.01 -11.56
CA PHE A 38 -4.46 -15.60 -10.46
C PHE A 38 -3.76 -14.56 -9.56
N LEU A 39 -3.67 -13.29 -9.98
CA LEU A 39 -2.99 -12.23 -9.23
C LEU A 39 -3.73 -11.75 -7.96
N PRO A 40 -5.07 -11.65 -7.91
CA PRO A 40 -5.80 -11.24 -6.71
C PRO A 40 -5.40 -11.88 -5.40
N PRO A 41 -5.37 -13.22 -5.25
CA PRO A 41 -4.90 -13.84 -4.01
C PRO A 41 -3.44 -13.49 -3.68
N ILE A 42 -2.59 -13.32 -4.70
CA ILE A 42 -1.16 -13.04 -4.50
C ILE A 42 -0.95 -11.61 -3.99
N TYR A 43 -1.55 -10.60 -4.64
CA TYR A 43 -1.40 -9.22 -4.19
C TYR A 43 -2.14 -8.98 -2.86
N ALA A 44 -3.23 -9.69 -2.57
CA ALA A 44 -3.84 -9.66 -1.25
C ALA A 44 -2.88 -10.24 -0.19
N SER A 45 -2.20 -11.35 -0.51
CA SER A 45 -1.23 -11.99 0.39
C SER A 45 -0.01 -11.09 0.65
N THR A 46 0.47 -10.32 -0.33
CA THR A 46 1.57 -9.37 -0.09
C THR A 46 1.16 -8.25 0.87
N ASN A 47 -0.11 -7.81 0.83
CA ASN A 47 -0.65 -6.88 1.84
C ASN A 47 -0.72 -7.53 3.23
N GLY A 48 -1.17 -8.78 3.33
CA GLY A 48 -1.17 -9.53 4.59
C GLY A 48 0.24 -9.68 5.18
N LEU A 49 1.22 -10.05 4.36
CA LEU A 49 2.63 -10.12 4.76
C LEU A 49 3.17 -8.75 5.19
N THR A 50 2.77 -7.67 4.50
CA THR A 50 3.13 -6.31 4.89
C THR A 50 2.60 -5.98 6.27
N ALA A 51 1.34 -6.30 6.58
CA ALA A 51 0.77 -6.09 7.91
C ALA A 51 1.56 -6.83 9.01
N ILE A 52 1.93 -8.09 8.76
CA ILE A 52 2.77 -8.88 9.67
C ILE A 52 4.14 -8.23 9.86
N PHE A 53 4.82 -7.83 8.79
CA PHE A 53 6.13 -7.19 8.86
C PHE A 53 6.09 -5.86 9.61
N LEU A 54 5.04 -5.06 9.43
CA LEU A 54 4.85 -3.81 10.18
C LEU A 54 4.73 -4.07 11.68
N LEU A 55 3.94 -5.07 12.09
CA LEU A 55 3.80 -5.45 13.50
C LEU A 55 5.15 -5.92 14.08
N LEU A 56 5.84 -6.82 13.37
CA LEU A 56 7.16 -7.31 13.77
C LEU A 56 8.20 -6.18 13.81
N ALA A 57 8.13 -5.20 12.91
CA ALA A 57 9.04 -4.06 12.87
C ALA A 57 8.86 -3.16 14.11
N VAL A 58 7.63 -2.99 14.60
CA VAL A 58 7.35 -2.26 15.85
C VAL A 58 7.86 -3.03 17.07
N VAL A 59 7.69 -4.35 17.09
CA VAL A 59 8.25 -5.19 18.17
C VAL A 59 9.79 -5.10 18.16
N ALA A 60 10.42 -5.23 16.99
CA ALA A 60 11.87 -5.16 16.84
C ALA A 60 12.45 -3.84 17.34
N ILE A 61 11.85 -2.70 16.99
CA ILE A 61 12.35 -1.39 17.43
C ILE A 61 12.12 -1.13 18.93
N LYS A 62 11.01 -1.63 19.49
CA LYS A 62 10.77 -1.58 20.94
C LYS A 62 11.80 -2.40 21.74
N ASN A 63 12.28 -3.49 21.15
CA ASN A 63 13.34 -4.33 21.72
C ASN A 63 14.75 -3.80 21.41
N GLY A 64 14.89 -2.62 20.80
CA GLY A 64 16.18 -2.02 20.43
C GLY A 64 16.85 -2.65 19.20
N ASN A 65 16.25 -3.65 18.55
CA ASN A 65 16.79 -4.29 17.36
C ASN A 65 16.52 -3.45 16.10
N ARG A 66 17.33 -2.41 15.93
CA ARG A 66 17.23 -1.45 14.82
C ARG A 66 17.50 -2.10 13.45
N ILE A 67 18.42 -3.06 13.37
CA ILE A 67 18.77 -3.73 12.11
C ILE A 67 17.57 -4.54 11.59
N LEU A 68 16.92 -5.31 12.46
CA LEU A 68 15.72 -6.06 12.10
C LEU A 68 14.57 -5.13 11.71
N HIS A 69 14.32 -4.07 12.48
CA HIS A 69 13.33 -3.06 12.13
C HIS A 69 13.57 -2.52 10.71
N GLU A 70 14.79 -2.09 10.39
CA GLU A 70 15.13 -1.55 9.07
C GLU A 70 14.89 -2.57 7.95
N ARG A 71 15.30 -3.83 8.15
CA ARG A 71 15.08 -4.91 7.17
C ARG A 71 13.60 -5.15 6.92
N LEU A 72 12.78 -5.20 7.97
CA LEU A 72 11.33 -5.38 7.86
C LEU A 72 10.65 -4.18 7.18
N MET A 73 11.08 -2.96 7.47
CA MET A 73 10.54 -1.75 6.79
C MET A 73 10.89 -1.75 5.30
N LYS A 74 12.12 -2.13 4.92
CA LYS A 74 12.51 -2.27 3.50
C LYS A 74 11.73 -3.38 2.80
N ALA A 75 11.56 -4.52 3.45
CA ALA A 75 10.75 -5.61 2.91
C ALA A 75 9.29 -5.19 2.71
N SER A 76 8.71 -4.45 3.67
CA SER A 76 7.35 -3.89 3.56
C SER A 76 7.21 -2.93 2.36
N LEU A 77 8.21 -2.06 2.13
CA LEU A 77 8.23 -1.19 0.93
C LEU A 77 8.25 -1.99 -0.37
N ILE A 78 9.09 -3.04 -0.44
CA ILE A 78 9.17 -3.90 -1.62
C ILE A 78 7.84 -4.62 -1.87
N LEU A 79 7.22 -5.17 -0.82
CA LEU A 79 5.91 -5.82 -0.93
C LEU A 79 4.82 -4.86 -1.40
N SER A 80 4.82 -3.61 -0.93
CA SER A 80 3.89 -2.58 -1.40
C SER A 80 4.09 -2.20 -2.87
N ILE A 81 5.34 -2.17 -3.36
CA ILE A 81 5.62 -1.95 -4.78
C ILE A 81 5.14 -3.14 -5.62
N LEU A 82 5.45 -4.37 -5.20
CA LEU A 82 4.99 -5.58 -5.87
C LEU A 82 3.47 -5.68 -5.90
N PHE A 83 2.80 -5.37 -4.79
CA PHE A 83 1.35 -5.24 -4.70
C PHE A 83 0.83 -4.32 -5.81
N LEU A 84 1.36 -3.11 -5.91
CA LEU A 84 0.85 -2.12 -6.86
C LEU A 84 1.05 -2.56 -8.32
N LEU A 85 2.22 -3.14 -8.64
CA LEU A 85 2.50 -3.66 -9.98
C LEU A 85 1.52 -4.78 -10.37
N MET A 86 1.29 -5.75 -9.48
CA MET A 86 0.34 -6.84 -9.72
C MET A 86 -1.10 -6.32 -9.81
N TYR A 87 -1.48 -5.39 -8.93
CA TYR A 87 -2.81 -4.79 -8.91
C TYR A 87 -3.12 -4.07 -10.23
N VAL A 88 -2.16 -3.29 -10.75
CA VAL A 88 -2.27 -2.62 -12.05
C VAL A 88 -2.31 -3.62 -13.19
N ALA A 89 -1.43 -4.62 -13.20
CA ALA A 89 -1.40 -5.65 -14.25
C ALA A 89 -2.74 -6.42 -14.36
N TYR A 90 -3.33 -6.78 -13.22
CA TYR A 90 -4.65 -7.42 -13.18
C TYR A 90 -5.74 -6.50 -13.76
N HIS A 91 -5.83 -5.24 -13.33
CA HIS A 91 -6.88 -4.32 -13.80
C HIS A 91 -6.73 -3.90 -15.26
N MET A 92 -5.52 -3.92 -15.82
CA MET A 92 -5.30 -3.67 -17.26
C MET A 92 -5.72 -4.85 -18.15
N THR A 93 -5.85 -6.05 -17.59
CA THR A 93 -6.14 -7.31 -18.32
C THR A 93 -7.50 -7.92 -17.98
N SER A 94 -8.19 -7.43 -16.94
CA SER A 94 -9.42 -8.04 -16.42
C SER A 94 -10.52 -7.01 -16.21
N ASP A 95 -11.77 -7.35 -16.55
CA ASP A 95 -12.91 -6.48 -16.25
C ASP A 95 -13.12 -6.31 -14.73
N PRO A 96 -13.67 -5.18 -14.27
CA PRO A 96 -13.86 -4.95 -12.85
C PRO A 96 -14.93 -5.92 -12.33
N THR A 97 -14.59 -6.68 -11.29
CA THR A 97 -15.55 -7.54 -10.60
C THR A 97 -16.52 -6.68 -9.78
N PRO A 98 -17.84 -6.69 -10.06
CA PRO A 98 -18.81 -6.03 -9.21
C PRO A 98 -19.00 -6.82 -7.90
N PHE A 99 -19.18 -6.11 -6.79
CA PHE A 99 -19.52 -6.76 -5.53
C PHE A 99 -20.98 -7.25 -5.54
N GLY A 100 -21.18 -8.56 -5.46
CA GLY A 100 -22.50 -9.20 -5.60
C GLY A 100 -23.33 -9.29 -4.32
N GLY A 101 -22.82 -8.84 -3.17
CA GLY A 101 -23.54 -8.91 -1.89
C GLY A 101 -24.70 -7.92 -1.80
N GLU A 102 -25.77 -8.30 -1.10
CA GLU A 102 -26.99 -7.51 -0.91
C GLU A 102 -27.22 -7.06 0.54
N GLY A 103 -27.98 -5.99 0.74
CA GLY A 103 -28.30 -5.47 2.07
C GLY A 103 -27.11 -4.81 2.79
N SER A 104 -26.99 -5.00 4.11
CA SER A 104 -26.01 -4.31 4.96
C SER A 104 -24.55 -4.61 4.59
N ILE A 105 -24.25 -5.81 4.11
CA ILE A 105 -22.88 -6.22 3.74
C ILE A 105 -22.32 -5.40 2.58
N LYS A 106 -23.18 -4.95 1.66
CA LYS A 106 -22.80 -4.09 0.53
C LYS A 106 -22.27 -2.74 1.01
N TYR A 107 -22.98 -2.11 1.96
CA TYR A 107 -22.56 -0.84 2.53
C TYR A 107 -21.25 -0.99 3.31
N LEU A 108 -21.09 -2.07 4.08
CA LEU A 108 -19.84 -2.35 4.78
C LEU A 108 -18.67 -2.52 3.81
N TYR A 109 -18.86 -3.29 2.73
CA TYR A 109 -17.86 -3.48 1.70
C TYR A 109 -17.41 -2.17 1.08
N TYR A 110 -18.34 -1.34 0.62
CA TYR A 110 -18.00 -0.07 -0.02
C TYR A 110 -17.40 0.93 0.96
N PHE A 111 -17.82 0.93 2.23
CA PHE A 111 -17.19 1.75 3.26
C PHE A 111 -15.70 1.39 3.41
N ILE A 112 -15.39 0.10 3.56
CA ILE A 112 -14.00 -0.39 3.70
C ILE A 112 -13.21 -0.14 2.41
N LEU A 113 -13.79 -0.38 1.24
CA LEU A 113 -13.13 -0.18 -0.05
C LEU A 113 -12.78 1.30 -0.26
N ILE A 114 -13.74 2.20 -0.06
CA ILE A 114 -13.53 3.64 -0.27
C ILE A 114 -12.50 4.18 0.72
N SER A 115 -12.63 3.81 2.01
CA SER A 115 -11.65 4.24 3.02
C SER A 115 -10.25 3.69 2.72
N HIS A 116 -10.15 2.43 2.29
CA HIS A 116 -8.89 1.82 1.87
C HIS A 116 -8.24 2.59 0.72
N ILE A 117 -8.99 2.93 -0.33
CA ILE A 117 -8.46 3.66 -1.51
C ILE A 117 -7.96 5.05 -1.10
N ILE A 118 -8.78 5.82 -0.38
CA ILE A 118 -8.43 7.19 0.04
C ILE A 118 -7.18 7.17 0.92
N LEU A 119 -7.14 6.25 1.90
CA LEU A 119 -5.99 6.13 2.81
C LEU A 119 -4.74 5.59 2.12
N SER A 120 -4.89 4.75 1.08
CA SER A 120 -3.77 4.28 0.25
C SER A 120 -3.12 5.41 -0.55
N ILE A 121 -3.88 6.42 -0.97
CA ILE A 121 -3.30 7.61 -1.60
C ILE A 121 -2.60 8.46 -0.54
N ALA A 122 -3.23 8.67 0.62
CA ALA A 122 -2.69 9.49 1.70
C ALA A 122 -1.40 8.90 2.34
N ILE A 123 -1.23 7.57 2.35
CA ILE A 123 -0.08 6.93 2.98
C ILE A 123 1.22 7.11 2.18
N ILE A 124 1.15 7.31 0.85
CA ILE A 124 2.32 7.47 -0.03
C ILE A 124 3.25 8.59 0.46
N PRO A 125 2.82 9.85 0.61
CA PRO A 125 3.69 10.91 1.10
C PRO A 125 4.19 10.63 2.52
N LEU A 126 3.35 10.08 3.40
CA LEU A 126 3.72 9.80 4.79
C LEU A 126 4.85 8.77 4.88
N VAL A 127 4.77 7.67 4.12
CA VAL A 127 5.82 6.64 4.07
C VAL A 127 7.12 7.22 3.51
N LEU A 128 7.05 7.97 2.42
CA LEU A 128 8.23 8.58 1.80
C LEU A 128 8.91 9.60 2.72
N ILE A 129 8.14 10.47 3.38
CA ILE A 129 8.65 11.42 4.38
C ILE A 129 9.31 10.66 5.53
N THR A 130 8.63 9.65 6.08
CA THR A 130 9.13 8.85 7.20
C THR A 130 10.45 8.16 6.85
N TYR A 131 10.58 7.64 5.63
CA TYR A 131 11.79 7.00 5.11
C TYR A 131 12.94 8.01 4.89
N VAL A 132 12.66 9.16 4.29
CA VAL A 132 13.66 10.22 4.06
C VAL A 132 14.23 10.76 5.37
N LYS A 133 13.43 10.85 6.44
CA LYS A 133 13.95 11.25 7.76
C LYS A 133 14.97 10.27 8.31
N THR A 134 14.87 8.98 7.98
CA THR A 134 15.92 7.98 8.27
C THR A 134 17.17 8.25 7.45
N LEU A 135 17.05 8.48 6.14
CA LEU A 135 18.20 8.77 5.25
C LEU A 135 18.95 10.06 5.64
N SER A 136 18.24 11.01 6.22
CA SER A 136 18.79 12.30 6.68
C SER A 136 19.30 12.24 8.12
N ASN A 137 19.36 11.06 8.76
CA ASN A 137 19.72 10.87 10.17
C ASN A 137 18.85 11.66 11.17
N GLN A 138 17.63 12.05 10.80
CA GLN A 138 16.69 12.81 11.63
C GLN A 138 15.75 11.87 12.40
N PHE A 139 16.29 11.02 13.28
CA PHE A 139 15.55 9.94 13.94
C PHE A 139 14.41 10.42 14.85
N ASP A 140 14.53 11.58 15.50
CA ASP A 140 13.46 12.11 16.35
C ASP A 140 12.25 12.52 15.53
N LYS A 141 12.47 13.14 14.37
CA LYS A 141 11.41 13.47 13.42
C LYS A 141 10.82 12.20 12.79
N HIS A 142 11.65 11.22 12.44
CA HIS A 142 11.18 9.90 11.99
C HIS A 142 10.21 9.29 13.00
N LYS A 143 10.58 9.21 14.29
CA LYS A 143 9.74 8.65 15.35
C LYS A 143 8.41 9.39 15.48
N ARG A 144 8.42 10.73 15.41
CA ARG A 144 7.20 11.55 15.52
C ARG A 144 6.21 11.25 14.40
N ILE A 145 6.70 11.16 13.16
CA ILE A 145 5.86 10.92 11.98
C ILE A 145 5.44 9.45 11.90
N ALA A 146 6.34 8.52 12.25
CA ALA A 146 6.07 7.09 12.27
C ALA A 146 4.88 6.69 13.17
N LYS A 147 4.61 7.45 14.25
CA LYS A 147 3.42 7.24 15.10
C LYS A 147 2.08 7.45 14.36
N ILE A 148 2.09 8.20 13.25
CA ILE A 148 0.94 8.42 12.39
C ILE A 148 1.01 7.49 11.17
N THR A 149 2.19 7.38 10.54
CA THR A 149 2.41 6.52 9.37
C THR A 149 2.11 5.06 9.67
N PHE A 150 2.55 4.54 10.82
CA PHE A 150 2.38 3.13 11.18
C PHE A 150 0.92 2.68 11.23
N PRO A 151 0.02 3.28 12.05
CA PRO A 151 -1.36 2.82 12.12
C PRO A 151 -2.10 2.97 10.80
N LEU A 152 -1.81 4.02 10.02
CA LEU A 152 -2.43 4.23 8.71
C LEU A 152 -1.96 3.17 7.69
N TRP A 153 -0.66 2.88 7.65
CA TRP A 153 -0.11 1.83 6.79
C TRP A 153 -0.63 0.44 7.19
N LEU A 154 -0.68 0.14 8.49
CA LEU A 154 -1.23 -1.11 8.98
C LEU A 154 -2.72 -1.25 8.60
N TYR A 155 -3.50 -0.18 8.76
CA TYR A 155 -4.91 -0.16 8.33
C TYR A 155 -5.04 -0.49 6.85
N VAL A 156 -4.27 0.18 5.98
CA VAL A 156 -4.30 -0.06 4.52
C VAL A 156 -3.91 -1.51 4.19
N ALA A 157 -2.84 -2.03 4.79
CA ALA A 157 -2.38 -3.39 4.56
C ALA A 157 -3.44 -4.43 4.98
N VAL A 158 -4.07 -4.26 6.14
CA VAL A 158 -5.12 -5.17 6.63
C VAL A 158 -6.40 -5.03 5.81
N SER A 159 -6.87 -3.81 5.57
CA SER A 159 -8.09 -3.58 4.80
C SER A 159 -7.98 -4.07 3.36
N GLY A 160 -6.80 -4.07 2.75
CA GLY A 160 -6.58 -4.66 1.43
C GLY A 160 -6.85 -6.17 1.39
N VAL A 161 -6.46 -6.89 2.45
CA VAL A 161 -6.80 -8.33 2.61
C VAL A 161 -8.31 -8.50 2.81
N VAL A 162 -8.91 -7.68 3.67
CA VAL A 162 -10.35 -7.74 3.96
C VAL A 162 -11.19 -7.50 2.71
N VAL A 163 -10.86 -6.46 1.92
CA VAL A 163 -11.54 -6.16 0.65
C VAL A 163 -11.46 -7.37 -0.29
N TYR A 164 -10.28 -8.00 -0.42
CA TYR A 164 -10.11 -9.19 -1.22
C TYR A 164 -10.99 -10.35 -0.72
N LEU A 165 -10.95 -10.67 0.57
CA LEU A 165 -11.75 -11.77 1.15
C LEU A 165 -13.26 -11.54 0.99
N MET A 166 -13.71 -10.29 1.06
CA MET A 166 -15.12 -9.95 0.86
C MET A 166 -15.53 -10.11 -0.60
N ILE A 167 -14.71 -9.67 -1.55
CA ILE A 167 -15.04 -9.74 -2.98
C ILE A 167 -14.75 -11.12 -3.58
N SER A 168 -13.90 -11.94 -2.93
CA SER A 168 -13.41 -13.18 -3.53
C SER A 168 -14.47 -14.19 -3.98
N PRO A 169 -15.63 -14.33 -3.31
CA PRO A 169 -16.69 -15.22 -3.77
C PRO A 169 -17.34 -14.80 -5.10
N TYR A 170 -17.06 -13.60 -5.60
CA TYR A 170 -17.63 -13.04 -6.83
C TYR A 170 -16.64 -13.01 -8.01
N TYR A 171 -15.43 -13.54 -7.84
CA TYR A 171 -14.47 -13.74 -8.93
C TYR A 171 -14.87 -14.90 -9.86
#